data_AF-A0A5J4TDW3-F1
#
_entry.id   AF-A0A5J4TDW3-F1
#
_cell.length_a   1.000
_cell.length_b   1.000
_cell.length_c   1.000
_cell.angle_alpha   90.00
_cell.angle_beta   90.00
_cell.angle_gamma   90.00
#
_symmetry.space_group_name_H-M   'P 1'
#
loop_
_entity.id
_entity.type
_entity.pdbx_description
1 polymer ?
#
loop_
_entity_poly.entity_id
_entity_poly.type
_entity_poly.pdbx_seq_one_letter_code
_entity_poly.pdbx_strand_id
1 'polypeptide(L)'
;MLVNVKCSESSNFSSVLDEQQQYLKYIQRIREIKNNTIARLKENRTEMAGRGILVELIEMLQWARKLEIKEYARNIQQDVCEVVIIIMSDNSDAIDLALQSDLVQELMKLLKDDLPFEEVDVIHISALKSFCTFGSPEQRHILYDLGLYKIMVPFLKSTNNTVAQFTSTALYKLFSWVWYLHGGKSLNPQFEALDHDGIIQILFEDGLRKGKNEKTKVFCADCLGLIFRARELPFDMKSEIIAELKKGLVSLDKSDIKCSSR
;
A
#
# COMPACT_ATOMS: atom_id res chain seq x y z
N MET A 1 -22.32 -22.50 -54.49
CA MET A 1 -22.03 -21.66 -53.31
C MET A 1 -21.05 -22.43 -52.43
N LEU A 2 -19.77 -22.09 -52.51
CA LEU A 2 -18.72 -22.64 -51.64
C LEU A 2 -18.51 -21.66 -50.49
N VAL A 3 -18.81 -22.10 -49.28
CA VAL A 3 -18.62 -21.31 -48.06
C VAL A 3 -17.16 -21.41 -47.66
N ASN A 4 -16.48 -20.27 -47.70
CA ASN A 4 -15.12 -20.08 -47.24
C ASN A 4 -15.14 -20.04 -45.70
N VAL A 5 -14.76 -21.13 -45.05
CA VAL A 5 -14.44 -21.17 -43.62
C VAL A 5 -12.95 -21.44 -43.51
N LYS A 6 -12.13 -20.40 -43.30
CA LYS A 6 -10.75 -20.52 -42.84
C LYS A 6 -10.23 -19.18 -42.29
N CYS A 7 -9.40 -19.32 -41.25
CA CYS A 7 -8.49 -18.33 -40.66
C CYS A 7 -9.00 -17.44 -39.50
N SER A 8 -9.33 -18.04 -38.36
CA SER A 8 -9.30 -17.34 -37.06
C SER A 8 -8.51 -18.04 -35.96
N GLU A 9 -8.09 -19.30 -36.14
CA GLU A 9 -7.40 -20.08 -35.08
C GLU A 9 -5.87 -19.92 -35.09
N SER A 10 -5.25 -19.60 -36.22
CA SER A 10 -3.79 -19.52 -36.34
C SER A 10 -3.18 -18.24 -35.77
N SER A 11 -3.94 -17.13 -35.71
CA SER A 11 -3.45 -15.86 -35.15
C SER A 11 -3.40 -15.88 -33.62
N ASN A 12 -4.34 -16.58 -32.97
CA ASN A 12 -4.42 -16.65 -31.51
C ASN A 12 -3.33 -17.54 -30.89
N PHE A 13 -2.88 -18.57 -31.60
CA PHE A 13 -1.81 -19.44 -31.09
C PHE A 13 -0.44 -18.73 -31.09
N SER A 14 -0.19 -17.85 -32.06
CA SER A 14 1.07 -17.09 -32.15
C SER A 14 1.19 -15.99 -31.09
N SER A 15 0.08 -15.36 -30.69
CA SER A 15 0.08 -14.31 -29.66
C SER A 15 0.31 -14.90 -28.26
N VAL A 16 -0.31 -16.04 -27.95
CA VAL A 16 -0.15 -16.72 -26.66
C VAL A 16 1.30 -17.18 -26.43
N LEU A 17 1.98 -17.66 -27.49
CA LEU A 17 3.38 -18.09 -27.39
C LEU A 17 4.31 -16.91 -27.10
N ASP A 18 4.04 -15.73 -27.68
CA ASP A 18 4.80 -14.51 -27.43
C ASP A 18 4.58 -13.98 -25.99
N GLU A 19 3.33 -14.02 -25.49
CA GLU A 19 3.02 -13.68 -24.09
C GLU A 19 3.76 -14.58 -23.11
N GLN A 20 3.77 -15.89 -23.35
CA GLN A 20 4.49 -16.84 -22.49
C GLN A 20 6.00 -16.56 -22.48
N GLN A 21 6.60 -16.29 -23.64
CA GLN A 21 8.02 -16.00 -23.71
C GLN A 21 8.37 -14.70 -22.98
N GLN A 22 7.55 -13.65 -23.14
CA GLN A 22 7.75 -12.38 -22.45
C GLN A 22 7.52 -12.51 -20.93
N TYR A 23 6.52 -13.28 -20.52
CA TYR A 23 6.27 -13.61 -19.11
C TYR A 23 7.50 -14.25 -18.47
N LEU A 24 8.09 -15.28 -19.10
CA LEU A 24 9.29 -15.94 -18.59
C LEU A 24 10.49 -14.99 -18.47
N LYS A 25 10.66 -14.07 -19.42
CA LYS A 25 11.70 -13.03 -19.35
C LYS A 25 11.49 -12.12 -18.14
N TYR A 26 10.26 -11.67 -17.89
CA TYR A 26 9.98 -10.83 -16.72
C TYR A 26 10.16 -11.56 -15.40
N ILE A 27 9.68 -12.80 -15.27
CA ILE A 27 9.92 -13.58 -14.04
C ILE A 27 11.41 -13.79 -13.78
N GLN A 28 12.19 -14.10 -14.83
CA GLN A 28 13.64 -14.20 -14.70
C GLN A 28 14.26 -12.87 -14.25
N ARG A 29 13.87 -11.76 -14.89
CA ARG A 29 14.39 -10.43 -14.57
C ARG A 29 14.06 -9.99 -13.15
N ILE A 30 12.82 -10.23 -12.70
CA ILE A 30 12.41 -9.92 -11.33
C ILE A 30 13.23 -10.73 -10.33
N ARG A 31 13.46 -12.02 -10.59
CA ARG A 31 14.32 -12.86 -9.76
C ARG A 31 15.75 -12.34 -9.68
N GLU A 32 16.32 -11.87 -10.79
CA GLU A 32 17.64 -11.23 -10.81
C GLU A 32 17.66 -9.96 -9.96
N ILE A 33 16.67 -9.09 -10.10
CA ILE A 33 16.55 -7.86 -9.30
C ILE A 33 16.43 -8.22 -7.81
N LYS A 34 15.60 -9.19 -7.45
CA LYS A 34 15.40 -9.66 -6.08
C LYS A 34 16.69 -10.21 -5.47
N ASN A 35 17.39 -11.09 -6.19
CA ASN A 35 18.66 -11.66 -5.72
C ASN A 35 19.73 -10.58 -5.55
N ASN A 36 19.73 -9.57 -6.42
CA ASN A 36 20.65 -8.45 -6.32
C ASN A 36 20.31 -7.48 -5.19
N THR A 37 19.07 -7.46 -4.66
CA THR A 37 18.63 -6.46 -3.67
C THR A 37 18.61 -6.98 -2.23
N ILE A 38 18.28 -8.27 -1.99
CA ILE A 38 18.04 -8.82 -0.64
C ILE A 38 19.19 -8.63 0.36
N ALA A 39 20.44 -8.81 -0.08
CA ALA A 39 21.61 -8.76 0.82
C ALA A 39 22.37 -7.44 0.74
N ARG A 40 21.80 -6.40 0.10
CA ARG A 40 22.48 -5.14 -0.13
C ARG A 40 22.11 -4.08 0.91
N LEU A 41 23.10 -3.25 1.24
CA LEU A 41 22.92 -2.04 2.04
C LEU A 41 21.93 -1.08 1.36
N LYS A 42 21.33 -0.18 2.14
CA LYS A 42 20.32 0.76 1.65
C LYS A 42 20.83 1.63 0.50
N GLU A 43 22.08 2.09 0.56
CA GLU A 43 22.70 2.96 -0.44
C GLU A 43 22.78 2.27 -1.82
N ASN A 44 23.10 0.98 -1.82
CA ASN A 44 23.15 0.20 -3.05
C ASN A 44 21.75 -0.01 -3.64
N ARG A 45 20.72 -0.16 -2.80
CA ARG A 45 19.32 -0.26 -3.26
C ARG A 45 18.84 1.08 -3.83
N THR A 46 19.24 2.20 -3.25
CA THR A 46 18.97 3.55 -3.77
C THR A 46 19.63 3.78 -5.12
N GLU A 47 20.91 3.42 -5.26
CA GLU A 47 21.61 3.50 -6.53
C GLU A 47 20.92 2.67 -7.62
N MET A 48 20.50 1.45 -7.28
CA MET A 48 19.76 0.58 -8.18
C MET A 48 18.41 1.18 -8.60
N ALA A 49 17.67 1.78 -7.67
CA ALA A 49 16.44 2.50 -7.97
C ALA A 49 16.69 3.66 -8.95
N GLY A 50 17.76 4.44 -8.72
CA GLY A 50 18.15 5.56 -9.59
C GLY A 50 18.68 5.16 -10.97
N ARG A 51 19.05 3.89 -11.18
CA ARG A 51 19.55 3.34 -12.45
C ARG A 51 18.45 2.73 -13.34
N GLY A 52 17.19 3.02 -13.05
CA GLY A 52 16.06 2.65 -13.92
C GLY A 52 15.29 1.40 -13.50
N ILE A 53 15.64 0.74 -12.37
CA ILE A 53 14.85 -0.42 -11.89
C ILE A 53 13.40 -0.02 -11.64
N LEU A 54 13.12 1.18 -11.13
CA LEU A 54 11.75 1.63 -10.91
C LEU A 54 10.94 1.68 -12.22
N VAL A 55 11.58 2.10 -13.32
CA VAL A 55 10.97 2.11 -14.65
C VAL A 55 10.67 0.69 -15.12
N GLU A 56 11.61 -0.25 -14.95
CA GLU A 56 11.39 -1.66 -15.28
C GLU A 56 10.18 -2.25 -14.52
N LEU A 57 10.06 -1.95 -13.21
CA LEU A 57 8.94 -2.43 -12.39
C LEU A 57 7.59 -1.83 -12.84
N ILE A 58 7.58 -0.54 -13.20
CA ILE A 58 6.41 0.14 -13.77
C ILE A 58 5.98 -0.54 -15.07
N GLU A 59 6.91 -0.77 -15.99
CA GLU A 59 6.63 -1.44 -17.27
C GLU A 59 6.07 -2.86 -17.07
N MET A 60 6.61 -3.61 -16.11
CA MET A 60 6.12 -4.95 -15.76
C MET A 60 4.66 -4.91 -15.26
N LEU A 61 4.30 -3.96 -14.39
CA LEU A 61 2.92 -3.79 -13.93
C LEU A 61 1.98 -3.41 -15.07
N GLN A 62 2.41 -2.46 -15.92
CA GLN A 62 1.63 -2.01 -17.07
C GLN A 62 1.44 -3.10 -18.11
N TRP A 63 2.43 -3.97 -18.29
CA TRP A 63 2.32 -5.13 -19.17
C TRP A 63 1.42 -6.21 -18.57
N ALA A 64 1.60 -6.56 -17.29
CA ALA A 64 0.78 -7.54 -16.58
C ALA A 64 -0.72 -7.20 -16.65
N ARG A 65 -1.07 -5.91 -16.58
CA ARG A 65 -2.45 -5.42 -16.73
C ARG A 65 -3.11 -5.78 -18.06
N LYS A 66 -2.31 -5.86 -19.13
CA LYS A 66 -2.79 -6.12 -20.49
C LYS A 66 -2.90 -7.61 -20.82
N LEU A 67 -2.39 -8.48 -19.95
CA LEU A 67 -2.39 -9.92 -20.19
C LEU A 67 -3.79 -10.53 -20.15
N GLU A 68 -4.01 -11.45 -21.11
CA GLU A 68 -5.17 -12.31 -21.12
C GLU A 68 -5.05 -13.43 -20.07
N ILE A 69 -3.85 -14.00 -19.92
CA ILE A 69 -3.56 -15.06 -18.94
C ILE A 69 -3.41 -14.44 -17.54
N LYS A 70 -4.47 -14.50 -16.74
CA LYS A 70 -4.51 -13.88 -15.39
C LYS A 70 -3.46 -14.44 -14.45
N GLU A 71 -3.14 -15.73 -14.51
CA GLU A 71 -2.08 -16.32 -13.68
C GLU A 71 -0.73 -15.62 -13.89
N TYR A 72 -0.38 -15.32 -15.15
CA TYR A 72 0.86 -14.61 -15.48
C TYR A 72 0.84 -13.18 -14.95
N ALA A 73 -0.29 -12.50 -15.07
CA ALA A 73 -0.47 -11.16 -14.51
C ALA A 73 -0.28 -11.16 -12.98
N ARG A 74 -0.93 -12.08 -12.26
CA ARG A 74 -0.83 -12.16 -10.79
C ARG A 74 0.59 -12.47 -10.32
N ASN A 75 1.27 -13.39 -10.97
CA ASN A 75 2.65 -13.74 -10.61
C ASN A 75 3.59 -12.54 -10.76
N ILE A 76 3.49 -11.79 -11.87
CA ILE A 76 4.30 -10.57 -12.05
C ILE A 76 3.93 -9.50 -11.02
N GLN A 77 2.64 -9.26 -10.80
CA GLN A 77 2.17 -8.23 -9.86
C GLN A 77 2.66 -8.51 -8.43
N GLN A 78 2.58 -9.78 -7.99
CA GLN A 78 3.08 -10.22 -6.70
C GLN A 78 4.62 -10.07 -6.61
N ASP A 79 5.35 -10.59 -7.59
CA ASP A 79 6.81 -10.56 -7.58
C ASP A 79 7.37 -9.13 -7.65
N VAL A 80 6.70 -8.21 -8.37
CA VAL A 80 7.01 -6.78 -8.36
C VAL A 80 6.77 -6.18 -6.98
N CYS A 81 5.63 -6.48 -6.33
CA CYS A 81 5.35 -6.01 -4.97
C CYS A 81 6.44 -6.47 -3.98
N GLU A 82 6.92 -7.71 -4.08
CA GLU A 82 8.03 -8.23 -3.28
C GLU A 82 9.31 -7.42 -3.47
N VAL A 83 9.68 -7.13 -4.72
CA VAL A 83 10.87 -6.31 -5.01
C VAL A 83 10.72 -4.90 -4.46
N VAL A 84 9.54 -4.27 -4.61
CA VAL A 84 9.27 -2.94 -4.07
C VAL A 84 9.47 -2.92 -2.55
N ILE A 85 8.92 -3.90 -1.84
CA ILE A 85 9.11 -4.01 -0.38
C ILE A 85 10.60 -4.06 -0.05
N ILE A 86 11.37 -4.86 -0.77
CA ILE A 86 12.81 -5.00 -0.53
C ILE A 86 13.52 -3.68 -0.80
N ILE A 87 13.22 -2.96 -1.89
CA ILE A 87 13.92 -1.71 -2.22
C ILE A 87 13.60 -0.59 -1.21
N MET A 88 12.33 -0.46 -0.82
CA MET A 88 11.86 0.63 0.05
C MET A 88 12.12 0.40 1.54
N SER A 89 12.41 -0.84 1.95
CA SER A 89 12.61 -1.16 3.36
C SER A 89 13.78 -0.40 3.98
N ASP A 90 13.51 0.43 4.99
CA ASP A 90 14.49 1.30 5.66
C ASP A 90 15.27 2.18 4.66
N ASN A 91 14.58 2.74 3.67
CA ASN A 91 15.21 3.47 2.57
C ASN A 91 14.38 4.67 2.09
N SER A 92 14.42 5.77 2.85
CA SER A 92 13.76 7.03 2.49
C SER A 92 14.25 7.60 1.16
N ASP A 93 15.53 7.45 0.82
CA ASP A 93 16.09 8.01 -0.42
C ASP A 93 15.54 7.29 -1.67
N ALA A 94 15.35 5.96 -1.59
CA ALA A 94 14.67 5.22 -2.65
C ALA A 94 13.17 5.57 -2.74
N ILE A 95 12.55 5.90 -1.62
CA ILE A 95 11.17 6.39 -1.59
C ILE A 95 11.06 7.73 -2.32
N ASP A 96 12.00 8.67 -2.15
CA ASP A 96 12.02 9.92 -2.92
C ASP A 96 12.04 9.67 -4.42
N LEU A 97 12.91 8.77 -4.88
CA LEU A 97 12.99 8.38 -6.29
C LEU A 97 11.68 7.76 -6.78
N ALA A 98 11.04 6.92 -5.96
CA ALA A 98 9.79 6.29 -6.31
C ALA A 98 8.62 7.28 -6.36
N LEU A 99 8.59 8.29 -5.47
CA LEU A 99 7.61 9.38 -5.48
C LEU A 99 7.77 10.33 -6.67
N GLN A 100 8.98 10.44 -7.20
CA GLN A 100 9.29 11.19 -8.44
C GLN A 100 9.01 10.38 -9.71
N SER A 101 8.65 9.10 -9.56
CA SER A 101 8.27 8.19 -10.66
C SER A 101 6.77 7.90 -10.62
N ASP A 102 6.28 7.11 -11.58
CA ASP A 102 4.88 6.64 -11.59
C ASP A 102 4.65 5.37 -10.74
N LEU A 103 5.67 4.88 -10.02
CA LEU A 103 5.60 3.60 -9.32
C LEU A 103 4.49 3.55 -8.27
N VAL A 104 4.33 4.61 -7.48
CA VAL A 104 3.29 4.66 -6.44
C VAL A 104 1.89 4.63 -7.06
N GLN A 105 1.70 5.36 -8.16
CA GLN A 105 0.45 5.45 -8.90
C GLN A 105 0.10 4.10 -9.54
N GLU A 106 1.07 3.39 -10.10
CA GLU A 106 0.87 2.04 -10.64
C GLU A 106 0.54 1.01 -9.55
N LEU A 107 1.14 1.10 -8.36
CA LEU A 107 0.78 0.26 -7.21
C LEU A 107 -0.61 0.60 -6.65
N MET A 108 -1.00 1.87 -6.63
CA MET A 108 -2.37 2.27 -6.27
C MET A 108 -3.38 1.74 -7.28
N LYS A 109 -3.06 1.81 -8.58
CA LYS A 109 -3.88 1.27 -9.65
C LYS A 109 -4.01 -0.25 -9.57
N LEU A 110 -2.93 -0.93 -9.20
CA LEU A 110 -2.94 -2.37 -8.95
C LEU A 110 -4.03 -2.77 -7.94
N LEU A 111 -4.12 -2.06 -6.80
CA LEU A 111 -5.12 -2.34 -5.77
C LEU A 111 -6.54 -1.90 -6.15
N LYS A 112 -6.67 -0.82 -6.93
CA LYS A 112 -7.95 -0.21 -7.24
C LYS A 112 -8.65 -0.88 -8.43
N ASP A 113 -7.89 -1.16 -9.48
CA ASP A 113 -8.43 -1.48 -10.80
C ASP A 113 -8.01 -2.88 -11.29
N ASP A 114 -6.81 -3.36 -10.94
CA ASP A 114 -6.24 -4.56 -11.56
C ASP A 114 -6.51 -5.85 -10.76
N LEU A 115 -6.63 -5.76 -9.43
CA LEU A 115 -6.93 -6.87 -8.54
C LEU A 115 -8.38 -6.79 -8.03
N PRO A 116 -9.16 -7.88 -8.15
CA PRO A 116 -10.37 -8.06 -7.37
C PRO A 116 -10.08 -7.92 -5.87
N PHE A 117 -11.03 -7.36 -5.13
CA PHE A 117 -10.87 -7.08 -3.70
C PHE A 117 -10.46 -8.34 -2.91
N GLU A 118 -11.03 -9.49 -3.25
CA GLU A 118 -10.78 -10.78 -2.62
C GLU A 118 -9.41 -11.38 -2.95
N GLU A 119 -8.78 -10.96 -4.06
CA GLU A 119 -7.45 -11.40 -4.49
C GLU A 119 -6.32 -10.56 -3.87
N VAL A 120 -6.64 -9.43 -3.24
CA VAL A 120 -5.64 -8.59 -2.58
C VAL A 120 -5.12 -9.28 -1.31
N ASP A 121 -3.93 -9.87 -1.43
CA ASP A 121 -3.20 -10.45 -0.30
C ASP A 121 -2.21 -9.47 0.38
N VAL A 122 -1.62 -9.92 1.49
CA VAL A 122 -0.69 -9.20 2.37
C VAL A 122 0.45 -8.55 1.59
N ILE A 123 0.95 -9.21 0.54
CA ILE A 123 2.09 -8.72 -0.24
C ILE A 123 1.79 -7.41 -0.97
N HIS A 124 0.58 -7.28 -1.52
CA HIS A 124 0.16 -6.09 -2.26
C HIS A 124 0.01 -4.89 -1.31
N ILE A 125 -0.61 -5.11 -0.15
CA ILE A 125 -0.70 -4.07 0.90
C ILE A 125 0.67 -3.72 1.45
N SER A 126 1.56 -4.73 1.61
CA SER A 126 2.90 -4.53 2.14
C SER A 126 3.75 -3.61 1.26
N ALA A 127 3.58 -3.67 -0.06
CA ALA A 127 4.26 -2.78 -0.99
C ALA A 127 3.95 -1.30 -0.67
N LEU A 128 2.68 -0.90 -0.64
CA LEU A 128 2.29 0.48 -0.31
C LEU A 128 2.56 0.84 1.17
N LYS A 129 2.39 -0.12 2.09
CA LYS A 129 2.74 0.06 3.50
C LYS A 129 4.22 0.39 3.69
N SER A 130 5.12 -0.16 2.87
CA SER A 130 6.56 0.11 3.00
C SER A 130 6.88 1.60 2.86
N PHE A 131 6.25 2.30 1.91
CA PHE A 131 6.33 3.75 1.77
C PHE A 131 5.84 4.48 3.02
N CYS A 132 4.72 4.02 3.59
CA CYS A 132 4.14 4.64 4.78
C CYS A 132 5.01 4.40 6.04
N THR A 133 5.59 3.21 6.17
CA THR A 133 6.41 2.83 7.33
C THR A 133 7.78 3.50 7.31
N PHE A 134 8.46 3.50 6.17
CA PHE A 134 9.85 3.96 6.05
C PHE A 134 9.99 5.36 5.47
N GLY A 135 8.90 5.94 4.95
CA GLY A 135 8.93 7.31 4.46
C GLY A 135 9.01 8.33 5.60
N SER A 136 9.64 9.47 5.34
CA SER A 136 9.64 10.63 6.24
C SER A 136 8.23 11.22 6.40
N PRO A 137 7.99 12.07 7.42
CA PRO A 137 6.73 12.79 7.54
C PRO A 137 6.32 13.55 6.26
N GLU A 138 7.27 14.19 5.58
CA GLU A 138 7.05 14.91 4.32
C GLU A 138 6.65 13.96 3.19
N GLN A 139 7.34 12.82 3.06
CA GLN A 139 6.98 11.80 2.07
C GLN A 139 5.58 11.22 2.33
N ARG A 140 5.22 11.00 3.60
CA ARG A 140 3.87 10.55 3.98
C ARG A 140 2.80 11.59 3.68
N HIS A 141 3.13 12.88 3.79
CA HIS A 141 2.24 13.96 3.37
C HIS A 141 2.02 13.90 1.85
N ILE A 142 3.07 13.71 1.04
CA ILE A 142 2.92 13.52 -0.41
C ILE A 142 2.01 12.31 -0.73
N LEU A 143 2.21 11.17 -0.07
CA LEU A 143 1.35 10.00 -0.23
C LEU A 143 -0.11 10.27 0.16
N TYR A 144 -0.33 11.07 1.19
CA TYR A 144 -1.66 11.52 1.58
C TYR A 144 -2.30 12.37 0.48
N ASP A 145 -1.57 13.35 -0.07
CA ASP A 145 -2.04 14.23 -1.14
C ASP A 145 -2.34 13.48 -2.44
N LEU A 146 -1.59 12.40 -2.71
CA LEU A 146 -1.89 11.47 -3.81
C LEU A 146 -3.18 10.67 -3.59
N GLY A 147 -3.77 10.71 -2.39
CA GLY A 147 -5.01 10.00 -2.07
C GLY A 147 -4.82 8.52 -1.72
N LEU A 148 -3.59 8.10 -1.33
CA LEU A 148 -3.30 6.71 -0.99
C LEU A 148 -4.26 6.16 0.09
N TYR A 149 -4.63 6.98 1.08
CA TYR A 149 -5.57 6.58 2.13
C TYR A 149 -6.93 6.13 1.58
N LYS A 150 -7.43 6.75 0.50
CA LYS A 150 -8.70 6.38 -0.14
C LYS A 150 -8.64 5.00 -0.77
N ILE A 151 -7.48 4.64 -1.31
CA ILE A 151 -7.24 3.32 -1.93
C ILE A 151 -7.11 2.25 -0.84
N MET A 152 -6.46 2.58 0.28
CA MET A 152 -6.19 1.60 1.34
C MET A 152 -7.39 1.34 2.25
N VAL A 153 -8.18 2.36 2.59
CA VAL A 153 -9.25 2.24 3.60
C VAL A 153 -10.24 1.09 3.38
N PRO A 154 -10.67 0.73 2.14
CA PRO A 154 -11.63 -0.36 1.95
C PRO A 154 -11.10 -1.71 2.45
N PHE A 155 -9.78 -1.92 2.45
CA PHE A 155 -9.16 -3.17 2.88
C PHE A 155 -9.20 -3.41 4.39
N LEU A 156 -9.67 -2.45 5.20
CA LEU A 156 -10.05 -2.70 6.60
C LEU A 156 -11.19 -3.75 6.69
N LYS A 157 -12.02 -3.87 5.66
CA LYS A 157 -13.10 -4.87 5.57
C LYS A 157 -12.63 -6.25 5.12
N SER A 158 -11.33 -6.42 4.82
CA SER A 158 -10.82 -7.68 4.29
C SER A 158 -11.13 -8.85 5.21
N THR A 159 -11.45 -10.01 4.62
CA THR A 159 -11.60 -11.25 5.36
C THR A 159 -10.26 -11.75 5.92
N ASN A 160 -9.15 -11.37 5.27
CA ASN A 160 -7.80 -11.64 5.73
C ASN A 160 -7.39 -10.62 6.81
N ASN A 161 -7.28 -11.12 8.05
CA ASN A 161 -6.95 -10.29 9.22
C ASN A 161 -5.61 -9.57 9.08
N THR A 162 -4.63 -10.18 8.42
CA THR A 162 -3.31 -9.59 8.22
C THR A 162 -3.36 -8.43 7.22
N VAL A 163 -4.18 -8.55 6.17
CA VAL A 163 -4.47 -7.46 5.21
C VAL A 163 -5.11 -6.27 5.93
N ALA A 164 -6.15 -6.50 6.74
CA ALA A 164 -6.80 -5.44 7.53
C ALA A 164 -5.81 -4.80 8.53
N GLN A 165 -4.99 -5.60 9.19
CA GLN A 165 -3.97 -5.10 10.12
C GLN A 165 -2.95 -4.22 9.41
N PHE A 166 -2.36 -4.68 8.30
CA PHE A 166 -1.35 -3.92 7.57
C PHE A 166 -1.91 -2.64 6.97
N THR A 167 -3.17 -2.69 6.54
CA THR A 167 -3.94 -1.52 6.11
C THR A 167 -4.04 -0.49 7.24
N SER A 168 -4.52 -0.91 8.43
CA SER A 168 -4.66 0.01 9.58
C SER A 168 -3.32 0.61 10.02
N THR A 169 -2.23 -0.16 10.01
CA THR A 169 -0.89 0.34 10.29
C THR A 169 -0.44 1.39 9.27
N ALA A 170 -0.69 1.17 7.98
CA ALA A 170 -0.33 2.14 6.94
C ALA A 170 -1.13 3.44 7.08
N LEU A 171 -2.45 3.35 7.31
CA LEU A 171 -3.31 4.50 7.55
C LEU A 171 -2.86 5.31 8.77
N TYR A 172 -2.51 4.64 9.87
CA TYR A 172 -1.97 5.32 11.05
C TYR A 172 -0.71 6.12 10.72
N LYS A 173 0.25 5.51 9.99
CA LYS A 173 1.47 6.22 9.56
C LYS A 173 1.13 7.41 8.65
N LEU A 174 0.19 7.25 7.71
CA LEU A 174 -0.29 8.32 6.82
C LEU A 174 -0.99 9.46 7.55
N PHE A 175 -1.74 9.22 8.63
CA PHE A 175 -2.39 10.32 9.37
C PHE A 175 -1.47 10.93 10.44
N SER A 176 -0.47 10.18 10.90
CA SER A 176 0.46 10.65 11.92
C SER A 176 1.38 11.79 11.45
N TRP A 177 1.59 12.00 10.14
CA TRP A 177 2.51 13.04 9.65
C TRP A 177 2.16 14.44 10.16
N VAL A 178 0.85 14.74 10.29
CA VAL A 178 0.35 16.03 10.79
C VAL A 178 0.93 16.33 12.16
N TRP A 179 1.06 15.30 13.01
CA TRP A 179 1.60 15.44 14.34
C TRP A 179 3.09 15.80 14.32
N TYR A 180 3.87 15.15 13.47
CA TYR A 180 5.30 15.38 13.33
C TYR A 180 5.61 16.76 12.73
N LEU A 181 4.85 17.18 11.71
CA LEU A 181 5.10 18.46 11.02
C LEU A 181 4.55 19.68 11.76
N HIS A 182 3.43 19.54 12.50
CA HIS A 182 2.74 20.68 13.13
C HIS A 182 2.72 20.64 14.67
N GLY A 183 3.44 19.70 15.28
CA GLY A 183 3.63 19.64 16.74
C GLY A 183 2.36 19.33 17.55
N GLY A 184 1.25 18.98 16.89
CA GLY A 184 0.04 18.47 17.54
C GLY A 184 -0.68 19.43 18.49
N LYS A 185 -0.57 20.74 18.32
CA LYS A 185 -1.27 21.69 19.21
C LYS A 185 -2.55 22.26 18.61
N SER A 186 -2.81 22.00 17.33
CA SER A 186 -3.97 22.50 16.60
C SER A 186 -5.00 21.41 16.30
N LEU A 187 -6.17 21.84 15.85
CA LEU A 187 -7.11 20.99 15.14
C LEU A 187 -6.40 20.28 13.98
N ASN A 188 -6.83 19.04 13.71
CA ASN A 188 -6.33 18.32 12.54
C ASN A 188 -6.85 19.00 11.25
N PRO A 189 -5.97 19.48 10.35
CA PRO A 189 -6.36 20.14 9.10
C PRO A 189 -7.04 19.20 8.09
N GLN A 190 -6.94 17.88 8.31
CA GLN A 190 -7.52 16.87 7.43
C GLN A 190 -8.93 16.44 7.85
N PHE A 191 -9.42 16.92 8.99
CA PHE A 191 -10.67 16.43 9.58
C PHE A 191 -11.83 16.54 8.60
N GLU A 192 -12.07 17.71 8.04
CA GLU A 192 -13.21 17.99 7.17
C GLU A 192 -13.18 17.12 5.90
N ALA A 193 -12.00 16.92 5.31
CA ALA A 193 -11.83 16.07 4.14
C ALA A 193 -12.08 14.59 4.46
N LEU A 194 -11.54 14.10 5.58
CA LEU A 194 -11.71 12.70 6.00
C LEU A 194 -13.14 12.39 6.44
N ASP A 195 -13.83 13.35 7.03
CA ASP A 195 -15.24 13.24 7.40
C ASP A 195 -16.13 13.21 6.14
N HIS A 196 -15.94 14.17 5.23
CA HIS A 196 -16.65 14.24 3.96
C HIS A 196 -16.50 12.95 3.14
N ASP A 197 -15.28 12.39 3.10
CA ASP A 197 -14.99 11.16 2.35
C ASP A 197 -15.45 9.88 3.08
N GLY A 198 -16.09 10.00 4.26
CA GLY A 198 -16.59 8.89 5.05
C GLY A 198 -15.50 8.03 5.70
N ILE A 199 -14.24 8.48 5.68
CA ILE A 199 -13.08 7.73 6.20
C ILE A 199 -13.20 7.54 7.71
N ILE A 200 -13.68 8.57 8.43
CA ILE A 200 -13.91 8.50 9.88
C ILE A 200 -14.87 7.36 10.21
N GLN A 201 -15.99 7.25 9.47
CA GLN A 201 -16.98 6.22 9.70
C GLN A 201 -16.43 4.82 9.40
N ILE A 202 -15.63 4.66 8.35
CA ILE A 202 -15.02 3.36 8.00
C ILE A 202 -14.00 2.93 9.08
N LEU A 203 -13.15 3.86 9.54
CA LEU A 203 -12.21 3.58 10.63
C LEU A 203 -12.94 3.12 11.89
N PHE A 204 -14.06 3.77 12.22
CA PHE A 204 -14.84 3.44 13.40
C PHE A 204 -15.60 2.11 13.26
N GLU A 205 -16.40 1.95 12.21
CA GLU A 205 -17.28 0.79 12.05
C GLU A 205 -16.51 -0.47 11.64
N ASP A 206 -15.68 -0.36 10.61
CA ASP A 206 -15.03 -1.53 10.02
C ASP A 206 -13.68 -1.82 10.67
N GLY A 207 -12.94 -0.77 11.04
CA GLY A 207 -11.65 -0.88 11.71
C GLY A 207 -11.74 -1.17 13.21
N LEU A 208 -12.49 -0.36 13.96
CA LEU A 208 -12.56 -0.43 15.42
C LEU A 208 -13.63 -1.41 15.91
N ARG A 209 -14.90 -1.25 15.49
CA ARG A 209 -16.03 -2.08 15.96
C ARG A 209 -15.96 -3.50 15.42
N LYS A 210 -15.87 -3.66 14.10
CA LYS A 210 -15.85 -4.97 13.42
C LYS A 210 -14.44 -5.53 13.23
N GLY A 211 -13.41 -4.78 13.63
CA GLY A 211 -12.01 -5.21 13.53
C GLY A 211 -11.81 -6.59 14.14
N LYS A 212 -11.30 -7.53 13.35
CA LYS A 212 -11.16 -8.94 13.78
C LYS A 212 -9.93 -9.21 14.64
N ASN A 213 -8.95 -8.32 14.62
CA ASN A 213 -7.74 -8.43 15.44
C ASN A 213 -7.51 -7.14 16.24
N GLU A 214 -6.92 -7.29 17.43
CA GLU A 214 -6.74 -6.18 18.37
C GLU A 214 -5.79 -5.11 17.82
N LYS A 215 -4.77 -5.48 17.04
CA LYS A 215 -3.86 -4.49 16.41
C LYS A 215 -4.60 -3.54 15.47
N THR A 216 -5.55 -4.06 14.69
CA THR A 216 -6.38 -3.26 13.78
C THR A 216 -7.23 -2.27 14.57
N LYS A 217 -7.86 -2.73 15.66
CA LYS A 217 -8.66 -1.87 16.54
C LYS A 217 -7.82 -0.76 17.15
N VAL A 218 -6.65 -1.09 17.69
CA VAL A 218 -5.71 -0.13 18.27
C VAL A 218 -5.31 0.92 17.24
N PHE A 219 -4.82 0.52 16.07
CA PHE A 219 -4.41 1.48 15.04
C PHE A 219 -5.57 2.33 14.52
N CYS A 220 -6.78 1.78 14.41
CA CYS A 220 -7.96 2.56 14.01
C CYS A 220 -8.39 3.54 15.10
N ALA A 221 -8.34 3.15 16.37
CA ALA A 221 -8.57 4.05 17.50
C ALA A 221 -7.52 5.16 17.54
N ASP A 222 -6.25 4.86 17.30
CA ASP A 222 -5.18 5.85 17.20
C ASP A 222 -5.42 6.83 16.04
N CYS A 223 -5.81 6.33 14.86
CA CYS A 223 -6.20 7.18 13.72
C CYS A 223 -7.33 8.13 14.13
N LEU A 224 -8.39 7.63 14.77
CA LEU A 224 -9.53 8.46 15.21
C LEU A 224 -9.09 9.48 16.27
N GLY A 225 -8.22 9.09 17.21
CA GLY A 225 -7.64 10.01 18.19
C GLY A 225 -6.80 11.12 17.56
N LEU A 226 -6.06 10.81 16.49
CA LEU A 226 -5.30 11.80 15.70
C LEU A 226 -6.23 12.73 14.92
N ILE A 227 -7.31 12.21 14.35
CA ILE A 227 -8.28 12.97 13.55
C ILE A 227 -9.09 13.93 14.43
N PHE A 228 -9.64 13.43 15.54
CA PHE A 228 -10.43 14.22 16.50
C PHE A 228 -9.57 15.02 17.49
N ARG A 229 -8.28 15.16 17.22
CA ARG A 229 -7.39 15.91 18.11
C ARG A 229 -7.88 17.35 18.27
N ALA A 230 -7.93 17.80 19.53
CA ALA A 230 -8.47 19.10 19.94
C ALA A 230 -9.94 19.35 19.51
N ARG A 231 -10.68 18.27 19.18
CA ARG A 231 -12.12 18.26 18.94
C ARG A 231 -12.81 17.35 19.95
N GLU A 232 -14.10 17.57 20.16
CA GLU A 232 -14.90 16.63 20.92
C GLU A 232 -15.21 15.39 20.07
N LEU A 233 -15.10 14.21 20.69
CA LEU A 233 -15.52 12.95 20.08
C LEU A 233 -17.06 12.85 20.03
N PRO A 234 -17.65 12.37 18.92
CA PRO A 234 -19.08 12.12 18.83
C PRO A 234 -19.55 11.19 19.96
N PHE A 235 -20.73 11.48 20.52
CA PHE A 235 -21.24 10.79 21.71
C PHE A 235 -21.29 9.27 21.54
N ASP A 236 -21.71 8.81 20.36
CA ASP A 236 -21.86 7.42 19.96
C ASP A 236 -20.53 6.68 19.67
N MET A 237 -19.43 7.42 19.49
CA MET A 237 -18.09 6.86 19.25
C MET A 237 -17.18 6.95 20.48
N LYS A 238 -17.44 7.92 21.36
CA LYS A 238 -16.56 8.36 22.44
C LYS A 238 -16.14 7.24 23.39
N SER A 239 -17.09 6.41 23.85
CA SER A 239 -16.81 5.36 24.83
C SER A 239 -15.86 4.30 24.28
N GLU A 240 -16.09 3.83 23.06
CA GLU A 240 -15.31 2.78 22.41
C GLU A 240 -13.90 3.25 22.03
N ILE A 241 -13.80 4.45 21.44
CA ILE A 241 -12.51 5.05 21.11
C ILE A 241 -11.67 5.23 22.39
N ILE A 242 -12.23 5.80 23.45
CA ILE A 242 -11.51 6.00 24.72
C ILE A 242 -11.11 4.67 25.34
N ALA A 243 -11.99 3.66 25.32
CA ALA A 243 -11.68 2.36 25.87
C ALA A 243 -10.49 1.71 25.15
N GLU A 244 -10.45 1.77 23.82
CA GLU A 244 -9.36 1.19 23.04
C GLU A 244 -8.04 1.96 23.20
N LEU A 245 -8.09 3.30 23.14
CA LEU A 245 -6.91 4.15 23.38
C LEU A 245 -6.29 3.90 24.77
N LYS A 246 -7.12 3.68 25.80
CA LYS A 246 -6.64 3.33 27.15
C LYS A 246 -5.92 1.99 27.19
N LYS A 247 -6.36 0.99 26.42
CA LYS A 247 -5.65 -0.29 26.32
C LYS A 247 -4.26 -0.09 25.73
N GLY A 248 -4.15 0.73 24.68
CA GLY A 248 -2.87 1.06 24.03
C GLY A 248 -1.85 1.70 24.99
N LEU A 249 -2.31 2.56 25.90
CA LEU A 249 -1.45 3.18 26.92
C LEU A 249 -0.88 2.18 27.94
N VAL A 250 -1.58 1.07 28.19
CA VAL A 250 -1.16 0.02 29.14
C VAL A 250 -0.24 -1.01 28.47
N SER A 251 -0.35 -1.20 27.15
CA SER A 251 0.57 -2.06 26.40
C SER A 251 1.96 -1.44 26.33
N LEU A 252 2.96 -2.11 26.91
CA LEU A 252 4.34 -1.63 27.09
C LEU A 252 5.18 -1.51 25.80
N ASP A 253 4.57 -1.56 24.61
CA ASP A 253 5.31 -1.57 23.35
C ASP A 253 5.72 -0.14 22.92
N LYS A 254 6.67 0.43 23.66
CA LYS A 254 7.26 1.77 23.44
C LYS A 254 8.20 1.84 22.23
N SER A 255 8.16 0.86 21.33
CA SER A 255 9.11 0.71 20.22
C SER A 255 8.87 1.72 19.08
N ASP A 256 7.64 2.18 18.87
CA ASP A 256 7.29 3.11 17.77
C ASP A 256 7.63 4.59 18.04
N ILE A 257 7.86 5.00 19.29
CA ILE A 257 8.18 6.40 19.64
C ILE A 257 9.64 6.75 19.31
N LYS A 258 10.53 5.77 19.15
CA LYS A 258 11.98 6.01 18.96
C LYS A 258 12.49 5.96 17.52
N CYS A 259 11.80 5.27 16.59
CA CYS A 259 12.31 5.04 15.24
C CYS A 259 11.84 6.06 14.19
N SER A 260 11.04 7.06 14.56
CA SER A 260 10.53 8.10 13.64
C SER A 260 11.28 9.43 13.73
N SER A 261 12.34 9.49 14.55
CA SER A 261 13.12 10.70 14.82
C SER A 261 14.62 10.53 14.49
N ARG A 262 14.95 9.81 13.41
CA ARG A 262 16.29 9.80 12.83
C ARG A 262 16.22 10.21 11.38
#